data_AF-A0A536KFL6-F1
#
_entry.id   AF-A0A536KFL6-F1
#
_cell.length_a   1.000
_cell.length_b   1.000
_cell.length_c   1.000
_cell.angle_alpha   90.00
_cell.angle_beta   90.00
_cell.angle_gamma   90.00
#
_symmetry.space_group_name_H-M   'P 1'
#
loop_
_entity.id
_entity.type
_entity.pdbx_description
1 polymer ?
#
loop_
_entity_poly.entity_id
_entity_poly.type
_entity_poly.pdbx_seq_one_letter_code
_entity_poly.pdbx_strand_id
1 'polypeptide(L)'
;MKYLYLLYADESKMPAPDSPQMQQQEAAFGRYYEEVSGRGMFKAGDPVQPSKTATTVRVRNGSTKTASGPATTGSEQIIGFYVIEAKSGGRVSGLRAGPSA
;
A
#
# COMPACT_ATOMS: atom_id res chain seq x y z
N MET A 1 -0.30 -8.24 -18.38
CA MET A 1 -0.37 -6.81 -18.01
C MET A 1 -0.06 -6.69 -16.54
N LYS A 2 0.82 -5.76 -16.17
CA LYS A 2 1.16 -5.49 -14.77
C LYS A 2 0.29 -4.36 -14.24
N TYR A 3 -0.13 -4.49 -12.99
CA TYR A 3 -0.96 -3.55 -12.26
C TYR A 3 -0.27 -3.20 -10.95
N LEU A 4 -0.21 -1.90 -10.65
CA LEU A 4 0.29 -1.40 -9.37
C LEU A 4 -0.91 -1.05 -8.49
N TYR A 5 -1.03 -1.76 -7.37
CA TYR A 5 -1.98 -1.48 -6.32
C TYR A 5 -1.28 -0.64 -5.27
N LEU A 6 -1.78 0.59 -5.05
CA LEU A 6 -1.33 1.44 -3.96
C LEU A 6 -2.35 1.32 -2.82
N LEU A 7 -1.88 0.89 -1.66
CA LEU A 7 -2.69 0.73 -0.47
C LEU A 7 -2.66 2.05 0.28
N TYR A 8 -3.79 2.76 0.32
CA TYR A 8 -3.93 4.02 1.04
C TYR A 8 -4.69 3.80 2.34
N ALA A 9 -4.25 4.46 3.40
CA ALA A 9 -5.00 4.57 4.64
C ALA A 9 -4.75 5.91 5.32
N ASP A 10 -5.71 6.32 6.16
CA ASP A 10 -5.49 7.37 7.14
C ASP A 10 -4.72 6.78 8.33
N GLU A 11 -3.42 7.05 8.41
CA GLU A 11 -2.53 6.51 9.45
C GLU A 11 -3.03 6.85 10.86
N SER A 12 -3.75 7.96 11.04
CA SER A 12 -4.30 8.37 12.34
C SER A 12 -5.49 7.51 12.80
N LYS A 13 -6.11 6.80 11.86
CA LYS A 13 -7.27 5.91 12.10
C LYS A 13 -6.89 4.43 12.02
N MET A 14 -5.62 4.12 11.80
CA MET A 14 -5.17 2.74 11.77
C MET A 14 -5.33 2.11 13.17
N PRO A 15 -5.69 0.82 13.23
CA PRO A 15 -5.67 0.09 14.49
C PRO A 15 -4.33 0.19 15.20
N ALA A 16 -4.37 0.17 16.53
CA ALA A 16 -3.14 0.08 17.31
C ALA A 16 -2.38 -1.21 16.96
N PRO A 17 -1.04 -1.20 17.01
CA PRO A 17 -0.25 -2.42 16.90
C PRO A 17 -0.75 -3.50 17.86
N ASP A 18 -0.69 -4.75 17.42
CA ASP A 18 -1.13 -5.96 18.16
C ASP A 18 -2.62 -6.00 18.56
N SER A 19 -3.44 -5.02 18.16
CA SER A 19 -4.87 -5.03 18.47
C SER A 19 -5.61 -6.12 17.68
N PRO A 20 -6.76 -6.63 18.19
CA PRO A 20 -7.59 -7.57 17.43
C PRO A 20 -8.01 -7.04 16.06
N GLN A 21 -8.22 -5.74 15.92
CA GLN A 21 -8.57 -5.09 14.65
C GLN A 21 -7.38 -5.08 13.68
N MET A 22 -6.16 -4.86 14.18
CA MET A 22 -4.94 -4.97 13.35
C MET A 22 -4.77 -6.41 12.85
N GLN A 23 -4.91 -7.39 13.74
CA GLN A 23 -4.81 -8.82 13.38
C GLN A 23 -5.86 -9.22 12.33
N GLN A 24 -7.09 -8.68 12.42
CA GLN A 24 -8.12 -8.89 11.41
C GLN A 24 -7.75 -8.28 10.05
N GLN A 25 -7.17 -7.08 10.04
CA GLN A 25 -6.68 -6.45 8.81
C GLN A 25 -5.54 -7.25 8.20
N GLU A 26 -4.54 -7.62 8.99
CA GLU A 26 -3.41 -8.46 8.55
C GLU A 26 -3.88 -9.80 7.99
N ALA A 27 -4.85 -10.45 8.63
CA ALA A 27 -5.45 -11.68 8.11
C ALA A 27 -6.15 -11.47 6.76
N ALA A 28 -6.82 -10.32 6.55
CA ALA A 28 -7.43 -9.99 5.26
C ALA A 28 -6.37 -9.76 4.16
N PHE A 29 -5.27 -9.06 4.48
CA PHE A 29 -4.14 -8.91 3.58
C PHE A 29 -3.50 -10.27 3.23
N GLY A 30 -3.31 -11.13 4.23
CA GLY A 30 -2.75 -12.47 4.08
C GLY A 30 -3.58 -13.35 3.15
N ARG A 31 -4.91 -13.41 3.34
CA ARG A 31 -5.82 -14.16 2.46
C ARG A 31 -5.75 -13.70 1.01
N TYR A 32 -5.70 -12.39 0.80
CA TYR A 32 -5.56 -11.85 -0.57
C TYR A 32 -4.22 -12.21 -1.18
N TYR A 33 -3.14 -12.07 -0.42
CA TYR A 33 -1.80 -12.48 -0.85
C TYR A 33 -1.76 -13.96 -1.26
N GLU A 34 -2.33 -14.86 -0.45
CA GLU A 34 -2.43 -16.28 -0.75
C GLU A 34 -3.20 -16.53 -2.06
N GLU A 35 -4.34 -15.85 -2.25
CA GLU A 35 -5.13 -15.96 -3.48
C GLU A 35 -4.34 -15.55 -4.73
N VAL A 36 -3.71 -14.37 -4.71
CA VAL A 36 -2.99 -13.86 -5.89
C VAL A 36 -1.68 -14.61 -6.13
N SER A 37 -1.02 -15.07 -5.07
CA SER A 37 0.21 -15.86 -5.16
C SER A 37 -0.08 -17.27 -5.66
N GLY A 38 -1.13 -17.92 -5.15
CA GLY A 38 -1.56 -19.25 -5.60
C GLY A 38 -1.95 -19.29 -7.08
N ARG A 39 -2.37 -18.15 -7.65
CA ARG A 39 -2.63 -17.98 -9.08
C ARG A 39 -1.40 -17.56 -9.90
N GLY A 40 -0.23 -17.42 -9.28
CA GLY A 40 1.01 -16.96 -9.92
C GLY A 40 0.95 -15.49 -10.38
N MET A 41 0.00 -14.71 -9.85
CA MET A 41 -0.25 -13.33 -10.25
C MET A 41 0.59 -12.33 -9.45
N PHE A 42 0.95 -12.64 -8.20
CA PHE A 42 1.80 -11.77 -7.39
C PHE A 42 3.21 -11.67 -7.97
N LYS A 43 3.77 -10.45 -8.05
CA LYS A 43 5.12 -10.19 -8.56
C LYS A 43 6.01 -9.49 -7.55
N ALA A 44 5.47 -8.56 -6.79
CA ALA A 44 6.18 -7.86 -5.73
C ALA A 44 5.16 -7.20 -4.80
N GLY A 45 5.60 -6.87 -3.60
CA GLY A 45 4.80 -6.11 -2.65
C GLY A 45 5.50 -5.97 -1.33
N ASP A 46 5.20 -4.88 -0.64
CA ASP A 46 5.74 -4.59 0.69
C ASP A 46 4.81 -3.63 1.43
N PRO A 47 4.53 -3.83 2.73
CA PRO A 47 4.16 -2.71 3.58
C PRO A 47 5.26 -1.64 3.58
N VAL A 48 4.89 -0.38 3.78
CA VAL A 48 5.88 0.70 3.97
C VAL A 48 5.85 1.21 5.40
N GLN A 49 6.95 1.83 5.80
CA GLN A 49 7.04 2.50 7.10
C GLN A 49 6.10 3.72 7.14
N PRO A 50 5.64 4.13 8.33
CA PRO A 50 4.76 5.29 8.47
C PRO A 50 5.30 6.54 7.77
N SER A 51 4.41 7.32 7.18
CA SER A 51 4.75 8.51 6.38
C SER A 51 5.67 9.50 7.09
N LYS A 52 5.58 9.59 8.43
CA LYS A 52 6.46 10.41 9.28
C LYS A 52 7.94 10.05 9.19
N THR A 53 8.29 8.80 8.84
CA THR A 53 9.68 8.34 8.67
C THR A 53 10.19 8.56 7.25
N ALA A 54 9.33 9.02 6.34
CA ALA A 54 9.72 9.24 4.95
C ALA A 54 10.74 10.37 4.82
N THR A 55 11.51 10.32 3.74
CA THR A 55 12.36 11.43 3.28
C THR A 55 11.99 11.74 1.84
N THR A 56 11.54 12.97 1.61
CA THR A 56 11.17 13.43 0.28
C THR A 56 12.35 14.09 -0.41
N VAL A 57 12.68 13.62 -1.60
CA VAL A 57 13.69 14.23 -2.48
C VAL A 57 12.98 14.86 -3.68
N ARG A 58 13.23 16.14 -3.96
CA ARG A 58 12.70 16.87 -5.13
C ARG A 58 13.85 17.36 -5.99
N VAL A 59 13.82 17.01 -7.27
CA VAL A 59 14.80 17.46 -8.27
C VAL A 59 14.12 18.41 -9.24
N ARG A 60 14.63 19.64 -9.35
CA ARG A 60 14.12 20.65 -10.30
C ARG A 60 15.25 21.53 -10.80
N ASN A 61 15.35 21.71 -12.11
CA ASN A 61 16.36 22.55 -12.77
C ASN A 61 17.80 22.21 -12.33
N GLY A 62 18.13 20.92 -12.19
CA GLY A 62 19.46 20.49 -11.73
C GLY A 62 19.73 20.68 -10.23
N SER A 63 18.80 21.24 -9.45
CA SER A 63 18.90 21.35 -7.99
C SER A 63 18.13 20.22 -7.30
N THR A 64 18.78 19.60 -6.31
CA THR A 64 18.19 18.58 -5.43
C THR A 64 17.89 19.20 -4.07
N LYS A 65 16.66 19.03 -3.59
CA LYS A 65 16.23 19.39 -2.23
C LYS A 65 15.70 18.17 -1.51
N THR A 66 16.08 18.03 -0.25
CA THR A 66 15.63 16.93 0.62
C THR A 66 14.85 17.51 1.80
N ALA A 67 13.77 16.85 2.19
CA ALA A 67 12.97 17.21 3.35
C ALA A 67 12.49 15.95 4.08
N SER A 68 12.43 16.00 5.41
CA SER A 68 11.79 14.95 6.21
C SER A 68 10.28 14.96 6.01
N GLY A 69 9.66 13.79 6.04
CA GLY A 69 8.23 13.59 5.86
C GLY A 69 7.82 13.24 4.42
N PRO A 70 6.50 13.01 4.21
CA PRO A 70 5.98 12.49 2.95
C PRO A 70 6.00 13.52 1.82
N ALA A 71 5.90 13.02 0.59
CA ALA A 71 5.96 13.87 -0.61
C ALA A 71 4.74 14.79 -0.74
N THR A 72 3.60 14.37 -0.20
CA THR A 72 2.31 15.05 -0.24
C THR A 72 1.77 15.24 1.17
N THR A 73 1.17 16.41 1.40
CA THR A 73 0.40 16.69 2.62
C THR A 73 -1.01 16.14 2.45
N GLY A 74 -1.44 15.23 3.34
CA GLY A 74 -2.76 14.62 3.31
C GLY A 74 -2.94 13.61 4.44
N SER A 75 -4.19 13.32 4.81
CA SER A 75 -4.49 12.28 5.80
C SER A 75 -4.27 10.88 5.23
N GLU A 76 -4.58 10.67 3.94
CA GLU A 76 -4.34 9.41 3.26
C GLU A 76 -2.88 9.29 2.83
N GLN A 77 -2.21 8.26 3.33
CA GLN A 77 -0.82 7.94 3.03
C GLN A 77 -0.74 6.54 2.45
N ILE A 78 0.31 6.30 1.65
CA ILE A 78 0.60 4.96 1.15
C ILE A 78 1.11 4.12 2.33
N ILE A 79 0.43 3.02 2.62
CA ILE A 79 0.80 2.06 3.66
C ILE A 79 1.40 0.77 3.10
N GLY A 80 1.36 0.61 1.77
CA GLY A 80 2.00 -0.49 1.07
C GLY A 80 1.65 -0.51 -0.41
N PHE A 81 2.22 -1.48 -1.12
CA PHE A 81 1.90 -1.67 -2.54
C PHE A 81 1.93 -3.15 -2.92
N TYR A 82 1.21 -3.49 -3.99
CA TYR A 82 1.36 -4.77 -4.70
C TYR A 82 1.58 -4.54 -6.20
N VAL A 83 2.45 -5.36 -6.79
CA VAL A 83 2.58 -5.52 -8.23
C VAL A 83 1.95 -6.85 -8.61
N ILE A 84 0.85 -6.79 -9.35
CA ILE A 84 0.08 -7.96 -9.79
C ILE A 84 0.15 -8.07 -11.31
N GLU A 85 0.31 -9.28 -11.82
CA GLU A 85 0.29 -9.56 -13.25
C GLU A 85 -0.92 -10.42 -13.62
N ALA A 86 -1.72 -9.94 -14.56
CA ALA A 86 -2.91 -10.64 -15.07
C ALA A 86 -2.95 -10.61 -16.61
N LYS A 87 -3.73 -11.52 -17.19
CA LYS A 87 -4.02 -11.51 -18.64
C LYS A 87 -4.82 -10.27 -19.01
N SER A 88 -4.66 -9.80 -20.25
CA SER A 88 -5.49 -8.71 -20.80
C SER A 88 -6.98 -9.09 -20.68
N GLY A 89 -7.80 -8.23 -20.08
CA GLY A 89 -9.22 -8.49 -19.79
C GLY A 89 -9.51 -9.22 -18.48
N GLY A 90 -8.48 -9.68 -17.75
CA GLY A 90 -8.65 -10.23 -16.41
C GLY A 90 -9.03 -9.13 -15.41
N ARG A 91 -10.24 -9.20 -14.84
CA ARG A 91 -10.59 -8.36 -13.68
C ARG A 91 -9.65 -8.74 -12.54
N VAL A 92 -8.79 -7.82 -12.14
CA VAL A 92 -8.04 -7.94 -10.89
C VAL A 92 -8.88 -7.23 -9.83
N SER A 93 -9.69 -7.99 -9.08
CA SER A 93 -10.43 -7.45 -7.96
C SER A 93 -9.44 -6.92 -6.93
N GLY A 94 -9.55 -5.63 -6.63
CA GLY A 94 -8.72 -5.02 -5.60
C GLY A 94 -9.08 -5.53 -4.22
N LEU A 95 -8.08 -5.53 -3.34
CA LEU A 95 -8.30 -5.76 -1.92
C LEU A 95 -9.15 -4.60 -1.36
N ARG A 96 -10.41 -4.89 -1.03
CA ARG A 96 -11.22 -3.98 -0.21
C ARG A 96 -10.82 -4.20 1.25
N ALA A 97 -9.97 -3.33 1.78
CA ALA A 97 -9.66 -3.31 3.20
C ALA A 97 -10.83 -2.71 3.98
N GLY A 98 -11.68 -3.54 4.59
CA GLY A 98 -12.67 -3.11 5.60
C GLY A 98 -13.77 -2.17 5.09
N PRO A 99 -14.78 -1.84 5.92
CA PRO A 99 -15.97 -1.17 5.44
C PRO A 99 -15.64 0.25 4.98
N SER A 100 -16.22 0.60 3.82
CA SER A 100 -16.42 1.97 3.39
C SER A 100 -16.86 2.82 4.58
N ALA A 101 -16.18 3.95 4.79
CA ALA A 101 -16.72 5.05 5.59
C ALA A 101 -18.11 5.46 5.08
#